data_AF-A0A831LYT9-F1
#
_entry.id   AF-A0A831LYT9-F1
#
_cell.length_a   1.000
_cell.length_b   1.000
_cell.length_c   1.000
_cell.angle_alpha   90.00
_cell.angle_beta   90.00
_cell.angle_gamma   90.00
#
_symmetry.space_group_name_H-M   'P 1'
#
loop_
_entity.id
_entity.type
_entity.pdbx_description
1 polymer ?
#
loop_
_entity_poly.entity_id
_entity_poly.type
_entity_poly.pdbx_seq_one_letter_code
_entity_poly.pdbx_strand_id
1 'polypeptide(L)' 'MATKYNIRLNSQRHFQVRLKIVTIKGKTGYQEIKIEAKTAKAAGHEAENILRENPNIKTARWLFIVDENGTIHY' A
#
# COMPACT_ATOMS: atom_id res chain seq x y z
N MET A 1 -26.16 15.95 27.44
CA MET A 1 -25.77 14.52 27.48
C MET A 1 -25.48 14.09 26.06
N ALA A 2 -24.21 14.05 25.65
CA ALA A 2 -23.81 13.77 24.27
C ALA A 2 -23.70 12.26 24.03
N THR A 3 -24.52 11.74 23.14
CA THR A 3 -24.48 10.36 22.66
C THR A 3 -23.17 10.15 21.90
N LYS A 4 -22.20 9.48 22.52
CA LYS A 4 -20.96 9.05 21.85
C LYS A 4 -21.33 8.04 20.78
N TYR A 5 -21.36 8.48 19.53
CA TYR A 5 -21.33 7.58 18.38
C TYR A 5 -20.04 6.76 18.45
N ASN A 6 -20.13 5.49 18.83
CA ASN A 6 -19.09 4.51 18.59
C ASN A 6 -19.05 4.23 17.08
N ILE A 7 -18.47 5.17 16.34
CA ILE A 7 -18.06 4.91 14.96
C ILE A 7 -17.01 3.81 15.08
N ARG A 8 -17.33 2.58 14.62
CA ARG A 8 -16.31 1.56 14.34
C ARG A 8 -15.40 2.13 13.25
N LEU A 9 -14.40 2.92 13.66
CA LEU A 9 -13.47 3.67 12.82
C LEU A 9 -12.38 2.78 12.20
N ASN A 10 -12.64 1.47 12.13
CA ASN A 10 -11.65 0.43 11.84
C ASN A 10 -12.16 -0.62 10.84
N SER A 11 -12.67 -0.17 9.69
CA SER A 11 -12.75 -1.07 8.52
C SER A 11 -11.42 -0.94 7.76
N GLN A 12 -10.35 -1.47 8.36
CA GLN A 12 -9.15 -1.79 7.60
C GLN A 12 -9.49 -2.99 6.70
N ARG A 13 -9.06 -2.91 5.44
CA ARG A 13 -9.21 -3.97 4.44
C ARG A 13 -7.83 -4.37 3.96
N HIS A 14 -7.68 -5.61 3.55
CA HIS A 14 -6.46 -6.18 3.00
C HIS A 14 -6.36 -5.78 1.54
N PHE A 15 -5.27 -5.10 1.20
CA PHE A 15 -4.95 -4.74 -0.16
C PHE A 15 -3.66 -5.43 -0.57
N GLN A 16 -3.61 -5.96 -1.78
CA GLN A 16 -2.39 -6.42 -2.41
C GLN A 16 -1.89 -5.34 -3.37
N VAL A 17 -0.76 -4.72 -3.03
CA VAL A 17 -0.15 -3.63 -3.81
C VAL A 17 1.01 -4.18 -4.62
N ARG A 18 0.97 -4.01 -5.94
CA ARG A 18 2.11 -4.30 -6.83
C ARG A 18 2.94 -3.04 -7.02
N LEU A 19 4.22 -3.08 -6.69
CA LEU A 19 5.14 -1.96 -6.81
C LEU A 19 6.26 -2.25 -7.80
N LYS A 20 6.62 -1.23 -8.57
CA LYS A 20 7.87 -1.16 -9.31
C LYS A 20 8.95 -0.59 -8.39
N ILE A 21 10.07 -1.28 -8.30
CA ILE A 21 11.22 -0.87 -7.49
C ILE A 21 12.37 -0.59 -8.43
N VAL A 22 13.10 0.48 -8.17
CA VAL A 22 14.41 0.72 -8.77
C VAL A 22 15.43 0.75 -7.65
N THR A 23 16.40 -0.15 -7.74
CA THR A 23 17.51 -0.22 -6.79
C THR A 23 18.50 0.91 -7.03
N ILE A 24 19.36 1.21 -6.05
CA ILE A 24 20.46 2.18 -6.20
C ILE A 24 21.40 1.80 -7.36
N LYS A 25 21.52 0.50 -7.65
CA LYS A 25 22.29 -0.04 -8.79
C LYS A 25 21.60 0.15 -10.15
N GLY A 26 20.46 0.84 -10.21
CA GLY A 26 19.71 1.10 -11.45
C GLY A 26 18.89 -0.10 -11.96
N LYS A 27 18.92 -1.25 -11.28
CA LYS A 27 18.11 -2.40 -11.65
C LYS A 27 16.65 -2.18 -11.28
N THR A 28 15.76 -2.45 -12.23
CA THR A 28 14.32 -2.45 -12.02
C THR A 28 13.86 -3.84 -11.56
N GLY A 29 12.97 -3.87 -10.58
CA GLY A 29 12.28 -5.07 -10.12
C GLY A 29 10.82 -4.77 -9.83
N TYR A 30 10.08 -5.82 -9.50
CA TYR A 30 8.68 -5.73 -9.09
C TYR A 30 8.50 -6.51 -7.80
N GLN A 31 7.69 -5.97 -6.89
CA GLN A 31 7.39 -6.61 -5.62
C GLN A 31 5.91 -6.44 -5.31
N GLU A 32 5.36 -7.41 -4.61
CA GLU A 32 4.00 -7.37 -4.07
C GLU A 32 4.05 -7.30 -2.56
N ILE A 33 3.22 -6.44 -1.99
CA ILE A 33 3.08 -6.28 -0.55
C ILE A 33 1.59 -6.33 -0.22
N LYS A 34 1.25 -7.11 0.80
CA LYS A 34 -0.09 -7.11 1.39
C LYS A 34 -0.12 -6.13 2.56
N ILE A 35 -1.05 -5.18 2.53
CA ILE A 35 -1.17 -4.11 3.53
C ILE A 35 -2.62 -4.00 3.98
N GLU A 36 -2.82 -3.80 5.27
CA GLU A 36 -4.11 -3.46 5.85
C GLU A 36 -4.28 -1.94 5.89
N ALA A 37 -5.19 -1.40 5.08
CA ALA A 37 -5.43 0.04 5.05
C ALA A 37 -6.93 0.36 5.01
N LYS A 38 -7.29 1.63 5.23
CA LYS A 38 -8.68 2.07 5.10
C LYS A 38 -9.11 2.27 3.64
N THR A 39 -8.15 2.55 2.76
CA THR A 39 -8.38 2.82 1.34
C THR A 39 -7.25 2.23 0.51
N ALA A 40 -7.53 1.90 -0.75
CA ALA A 40 -6.50 1.47 -1.69
C ALA A 40 -5.36 2.50 -1.80
N LYS A 41 -5.70 3.79 -1.90
CA LYS A 41 -4.69 4.86 -1.97
C LYS A 41 -3.76 4.88 -0.75
N ALA A 42 -4.31 4.71 0.46
CA ALA A 42 -3.50 4.62 1.68
C ALA A 42 -2.58 3.39 1.65
N ALA A 43 -3.08 2.23 1.23
CA ALA A 43 -2.26 1.02 1.06
C ALA A 43 -1.10 1.23 0.09
N GLY A 44 -1.34 1.91 -1.05
CA GLY A 44 -0.30 2.24 -2.02
C GLY A 44 0.81 3.08 -1.39
N HIS A 45 0.45 4.17 -0.72
CA HIS A 45 1.40 5.06 -0.06
C HIS A 45 2.21 4.36 1.04
N GLU A 46 1.57 3.54 1.87
CA GLU A 46 2.28 2.78 2.90
C GLU A 46 3.25 1.76 2.29
N ALA A 47 2.85 1.07 1.22
CA ALA A 47 3.73 0.12 0.54
C ALA A 47 4.97 0.79 -0.08
N GLU A 48 4.80 1.98 -0.65
CA GLU A 48 5.92 2.78 -1.12
C GLU A 48 6.88 3.17 0.00
N ASN A 49 6.34 3.59 1.15
CA ASN A 49 7.15 4.00 2.29
C ASN A 49 7.97 2.83 2.85
N ILE A 50 7.34 1.68 3.09
CA ILE A 50 8.01 0.45 3.55
C ILE A 50 9.19 0.08 2.63
N LEU A 51 9.01 0.19 1.31
CA LEU A 51 10.08 -0.11 0.36
C LEU A 51 11.16 0.96 0.32
N ARG A 52 10.82 2.24 0.48
CA ARG A 52 11.80 3.33 0.52
C ARG A 52 12.65 3.33 1.80
N GLU A 53 12.18 2.72 2.87
CA GLU A 53 12.98 2.50 4.09
C GLU A 53 14.14 1.51 3.85
N ASN A 54 14.06 0.68 2.81
CA ASN A 54 15.16 -0.22 2.46
C ASN A 54 16.32 0.58 1.83
N PRO A 55 17.53 0.57 2.42
CA PRO A 55 18.66 1.35 1.94
C PRO A 55 19.16 0.93 0.55
N ASN A 56 18.75 -0.22 0.01
CA ASN A 56 19.11 -0.64 -1.35
C ASN A 56 18.14 -0.14 -2.43
N ILE A 57 17.02 0.47 -2.02
CA ILE A 57 15.96 0.95 -2.91
C ILE A 57 16.14 2.45 -3.13
N LYS A 58 16.28 2.86 -4.40
CA LYS A 58 16.36 4.26 -4.80
C LYS A 58 14.98 4.88 -4.93
N THR A 59 14.06 4.13 -5.55
CA THR A 59 12.67 4.56 -5.68
C THR A 59 11.76 3.33 -5.71
N ALA A 60 10.58 3.50 -5.13
CA ALA A 60 9.48 2.55 -5.21
C ALA A 60 8.25 3.33 -5.67
N ARG A 61 7.50 2.73 -6.59
CA ARG A 61 6.23 3.28 -7.08
C ARG A 61 5.17 2.20 -7.21
N TRP A 62 4.00 2.37 -6.60
CA TRP A 62 2.91 1.41 -6.82
C TRP A 62 2.38 1.52 -8.26
N LEU A 63 2.00 0.37 -8.83
CA LEU A 63 1.45 0.26 -10.18
C LEU A 63 -0.06 0.09 -10.15
N PHE A 64 -0.51 -0.85 -9.31
CA PHE A 64 -1.92 -1.12 -9.09
C PHE A 64 -2.11 -1.79 -7.73
N ILE A 65 -3.34 -1.76 -7.25
CA ILE A 65 -3.75 -2.25 -5.95
C ILE A 65 -4.97 -3.13 -6.14
N VAL A 66 -4.92 -4.34 -5.60
CA VAL A 66 -6.01 -5.31 -5.66
C VAL A 66 -6.67 -5.36 -4.29
N ASP A 67 -7.97 -5.06 -4.23
CA ASP A 67 -8.80 -5.24 -3.03
C ASP A 67 -9.14 -6.73 -2.84
N GLU A 68 -9.64 -7.11 -1.67
CA GLU A 68 -10.06 -8.46 -1.29
C GLU A 68 -11.07 -9.07 -2.27
N ASN A 69 -11.88 -8.20 -2.90
CA ASN A 69 -12.88 -8.58 -3.90
C ASN A 69 -12.31 -8.78 -5.31
N GLY A 70 -10.99 -8.65 -5.49
CA GLY A 70 -10.33 -8.73 -6.80
C GLY A 70 -10.41 -7.45 -7.64
N THR A 71 -10.98 -6.37 -7.09
CA THR A 71 -11.06 -5.06 -7.77
C THR A 71 -9.68 -4.43 -7.88
N ILE A 72 -9.33 -3.97 -9.09
CA ILE A 72 -8.05 -3.32 -9.38
C ILE A 72 -8.22 -1.79 -9.32
N HIS A 73 -7.38 -1.14 -8.54
CA HIS A 73 -7.26 0.31 -8.42
C HIS A 73 -5.90 0.77 -8.96
N TYR A 74 -5.88 1.90 -9.67
CA TYR A 74 -4.67 2.52 -10.26
C TYR A 74 -4.31 3.82 -9.55
#